data_AF-A0A2C9WGY4-F1
#
_entry.id   AF-A0A2C9WGY4-F1
#
_cell.length_a   1.000
_cell.length_b   1.000
_cell.length_c   1.000
_cell.angle_alpha   90.00
_cell.angle_beta   90.00
_cell.angle_gamma   90.00
#
_symmetry.space_group_name_H-M   'P 1'
#
loop_
_entity.id
_entity.type
_entity.pdbx_description
1 polymer ?
#
loop_
_entity_poly.entity_id
_entity_poly.type
_entity_poly.pdbx_seq_one_letter_code
_entity_poly.pdbx_strand_id
1 'polypeptide(L)' 'MSKSKIFFSPNVDLDMQTSICNAAGMTMVNDQGVYLGVPLLHNRPSKALFDPLLSKIDRHLAN' A
#
# COMPACT_ATOMS: atom_id res chain seq x y z
N MET A 1 0.98 -17.43 -4.54
CA MET A 1 0.58 -16.10 -4.01
C MET A 1 1.40 -15.83 -2.75
N SER A 2 2.50 -15.08 -2.86
CA SER A 2 3.39 -14.77 -1.73
C SER A 2 2.69 -13.80 -0.77
N LYS A 3 2.60 -14.17 0.52
CA LYS A 3 1.95 -13.33 1.55
C LYS A 3 2.73 -12.04 1.83
N SER A 4 4.04 -12.09 1.68
CA SER A 4 4.95 -10.97 1.93
C SER A 4 5.35 -10.30 0.62
N LYS A 5 5.28 -8.98 0.61
CA LYS A 5 5.62 -8.11 -0.51
C LYS A 5 6.51 -6.98 0.00
N ILE A 6 7.40 -6.49 -0.86
CA ILE A 6 8.30 -5.39 -0.52
C ILE A 6 7.83 -4.13 -1.24
N PHE A 7 7.75 -3.02 -0.50
CA PHE A 7 7.54 -1.69 -1.05
C PHE A 7 8.81 -0.89 -0.81
N PHE A 8 9.30 -0.21 -1.84
CA PHE A 8 10.48 0.65 -1.72
C PHE A 8 10.07 2.11 -1.78
N SER A 9 10.83 2.95 -1.08
CA SER A 9 10.70 4.39 -1.24
C SER A 9 11.22 4.83 -2.62
N PRO A 10 10.82 6.01 -3.12
CA PRO A 10 11.32 6.55 -4.39
C PRO A 10 12.83 6.79 -4.43
N ASN A 11 13.51 6.68 -3.28
CA ASN A 11 14.93 6.99 -3.12
C ASN A 11 15.83 5.75 -3.30
N VAL A 12 15.25 4.60 -3.68
CA VAL A 12 15.98 3.35 -3.92
C VAL A 12 16.07 3.13 -5.42
N ASP A 13 17.28 2.92 -5.95
CA ASP A 13 17.46 2.66 -7.38
C ASP A 13 16.89 1.27 -7.78
N LEU A 14 16.55 1.11 -9.06
CA LEU A 14 15.91 -0.10 -9.56
C LEU A 14 16.78 -1.36 -9.41
N ASP A 15 18.08 -1.27 -9.67
CA ASP A 15 19.02 -2.39 -9.56
C ASP A 15 19.13 -2.86 -8.11
N MET A 16 19.18 -1.92 -7.15
CA MET A 16 19.15 -2.24 -5.72
C MET A 16 17.83 -2.89 -5.32
N GLN A 17 16.69 -2.38 -5.79
CA GLN A 17 15.38 -2.98 -5.54
C GLN A 17 15.30 -4.42 -6.06
N THR A 18 15.77 -4.66 -7.28
CA THR A 18 15.79 -5.99 -7.91
C THR A 18 16.72 -6.94 -7.14
N SER A 19 17.91 -6.49 -6.75
CA SER A 19 18.85 -7.28 -5.96
C SER A 19 18.24 -7.73 -4.63
N ILE A 20 17.57 -6.81 -3.92
CA ILE A 20 16.90 -7.11 -2.65
C ILE A 20 15.74 -8.09 -2.85
N CYS A 21 14.91 -7.90 -3.87
CA CYS A 21 13.79 -8.81 -4.16
C CYS A 21 14.28 -10.22 -4.48
N ASN A 22 15.33 -10.33 -5.29
CA ASN A 22 15.95 -11.61 -5.65
C ASN A 22 16.54 -12.32 -4.44
N ALA A 23 17.24 -11.58 -3.57
CA ALA A 23 17.81 -12.14 -2.33
C ALA A 23 16.72 -12.57 -1.33
N ALA A 24 15.63 -11.81 -1.22
CA ALA A 24 14.54 -12.08 -0.28
C ALA A 24 13.52 -13.13 -0.80
N GLY A 25 13.53 -13.45 -2.10
CA GLY A 25 12.50 -14.29 -2.72
C GLY A 25 11.10 -13.66 -2.68
N MET A 26 11.02 -12.33 -2.63
CA MET A 26 9.77 -11.58 -2.50
C MET A 26 9.50 -10.73 -3.74
N THR A 27 8.23 -10.44 -3.98
CA THR A 27 7.82 -9.56 -5.08
C THR A 27 7.67 -8.13 -4.60
N MET A 28 8.13 -7.19 -5.44
CA MET A 28 7.92 -5.75 -5.24
C MET A 28 6.47 -5.35 -5.48
N VAL A 29 5.98 -4.36 -4.75
CA VAL A 29 4.73 -3.66 -5.04
C VAL A 29 4.93 -2.15 -5.13
N ASN A 30 4.16 -1.53 -6.02
CA ASN A 30 4.16 -0.07 -6.22
C ASN A 30 3.25 0.66 -5.21
N ASP A 31 2.41 -0.09 -4.48
CA ASP A 31 1.44 0.45 -3.54
C ASP A 31 1.20 -0.58 -2.43
N GLN A 32 1.29 -0.15 -1.17
CA GLN A 32 0.94 -0.98 0.00
C GLN A 32 -0.58 -1.05 0.23
N GLY A 33 -1.33 -0.15 -0.40
CA GLY A 33 -2.79 -0.13 -0.46
C GLY A 33 -3.44 0.09 0.89
N VAL A 34 -4.42 -0.76 1.18
CA VAL A 34 -5.22 -0.71 2.41
C VAL A 34 -4.71 -1.77 3.37
N TYR A 35 -4.33 -1.36 4.58
CA TYR A 35 -3.96 -2.24 5.67
C TYR A 35 -5.02 -2.23 6.77
N LEU A 36 -5.52 -3.42 7.13
CA LEU A 36 -6.59 -3.59 8.12
C LEU A 36 -7.84 -2.71 7.84
N GLY A 37 -8.14 -2.50 6.57
CA GLY A 37 -9.30 -1.69 6.16
C GLY A 37 -9.08 -0.18 6.24
N VAL A 38 -7.84 0.27 6.51
CA VAL A 38 -7.41 1.67 6.54
C VAL A 38 -6.38 1.92 5.42
N PRO A 39 -6.50 3.00 4.63
CA PRO A 39 -5.51 3.33 3.63
C PRO A 39 -4.15 3.66 4.26
N LEU A 40 -3.06 3.09 3.73
CA LEU A 40 -1.71 3.42 4.16
C LEU A 40 -1.23 4.70 3.48
N LEU A 41 -0.88 5.71 4.28
CA LEU A 41 -0.38 7.01 3.83
C LEU A 41 1.11 6.95 3.44
N HIS A 42 1.43 6.20 2.40
CA HIS A 42 2.82 6.04 1.91
C HIS A 42 3.15 6.99 0.73
N ASN A 43 2.13 7.69 0.21
CA ASN A 43 2.23 8.67 -0.87
C ASN A 43 1.52 9.98 -0.49
N ARG A 44 1.58 10.99 -1.36
CA ARG A 44 0.90 12.28 -1.13
C ARG A 44 -0.60 12.02 -0.89
N PRO A 45 -1.14 12.41 0.28
CA PRO A 45 -2.52 12.13 0.62
C PRO A 45 -3.46 12.86 -0.35
N SER A 46 -4.43 12.13 -0.89
CA SER A 46 -5.54 12.69 -1.67
C SER A 46 -6.84 12.48 -0.89
N LYS A 47 -7.84 13.35 -1.13
CA LYS A 47 -9.17 13.19 -0.51
C LYS A 47 -9.81 11.84 -0.91
N ALA A 48 -9.62 11.43 -2.16
CA ALA A 48 -10.16 10.19 -2.70
C ALA A 48 -9.67 8.93 -1.97
N LEU A 49 -8.47 8.98 -1.37
CA LEU A 49 -7.93 7.88 -0.57
C LEU A 49 -8.86 7.50 0.60
N PHE A 50 -9.61 8.47 1.12
CA PHE A 50 -10.51 8.31 2.26
C PHE A 50 -11.94 7.93 1.87
N ASP A 51 -12.30 7.94 0.58
CA ASP A 51 -13.66 7.60 0.11
C ASP A 51 -14.16 6.25 0.64
N PRO A 52 -13.34 5.17 0.69
CA PRO A 52 -13.78 3.90 1.25
C PRO A 52 -14.07 3.98 2.75
N LEU A 53 -13.35 4.83 3.50
CA LEU A 53 -13.61 5.07 4.92
C LEU A 53 -14.89 5.87 5.11
N LEU A 54 -15.10 6.93 4.33
CA LEU A 54 -16.32 7.74 4.37
C LEU A 54 -17.55 6.88 4.07
N SER A 55 -17.51 6.03 3.04
CA SER A 55 -18.60 5.09 2.74
C SER A 55 -18.95 4.14 3.89
N LYS A 56 -17.95 3.71 4.68
CA LYS A 56 -18.18 2.86 5.87
C LYS A 56 -18.86 3.64 6.98
N ILE A 57 -18.47 4.89 7.19
CA ILE A 57 -19.07 5.80 8.17
C ILE A 57 -20.51 6.11 7.79
N ASP A 58 -20.77 6.51 6.54
CA ASP A 58 -22.12 6.83 6.06
C ASP A 58 -23.07 5.64 6.22
N ARG A 59 -22.62 4.43 5.86
CA ARG A 59 -23.40 3.20 6.06
C ARG A 59 -23.65 2.89 7.52
N HIS A 60 -22.73 3.23 8.42
CA HIS A 60 -22.92 3.03 9.85
C HIS A 60 -23.94 4.03 10.42
N LEU A 61 -23.91 5.29 9.96
CA LEU A 61 -24.80 6.36 10.39
C LEU A 61 -26.21 6.29 9.79
N ALA A 62 -26.38 5.59 8.66
CA ALA A 62 -27.68 5.36 8.02
C ALA A 62 -28.51 4.24 8.69
N ASN A 63 -27.96 3.58 9.72
CA ASN A 63 -28.68 2.67 10.63
C ASN A 63 -29.04 3.41 11.92
#